data_AF-A0A662YA25-F1
#
_entry.id   AF-A0A662YA25-F1
#
_cell.length_a   1.000
_cell.length_b   1.000
_cell.length_c   1.000
_cell.angle_alpha   90.00
_cell.angle_beta   90.00
_cell.angle_gamma   90.00
#
_symmetry.space_group_name_H-M   'P 1'
#
loop_
_entity.id
_entity.type
_entity.pdbx_description
1 polymer ?
#
loop_
_entity_poly.entity_id
_entity_poly.type
_entity_poly.pdbx_seq_one_letter_code
_entity_poly.pdbx_strand_id
1 'polypeptide(L)' 'MDSRGEMKALDAQIDRLRRAENLTETEIYELCQKGKEILSAESNVQPVRCPVTVCG' A
#
# COMPACT_ATOMS: atom_id res chain seq x y z
N MET A 1 -11.16 0.38 -16.17
CA MET A 1 -11.23 -0.62 -15.10
C MET A 1 -11.75 0.10 -13.85
N ASP A 2 -12.70 -0.49 -13.13
CA ASP A 2 -13.40 0.21 -12.04
C ASP A 2 -12.49 0.34 -10.81
N SER A 3 -11.93 1.53 -10.60
CA SER A 3 -11.05 1.85 -9.47
C SER A 3 -11.69 1.58 -8.10
N ARG A 4 -13.04 1.53 -8.01
CA ARG A 4 -13.75 1.15 -6.78
C ARG A 4 -13.58 -0.32 -6.42
N GLY A 5 -13.48 -1.21 -7.40
CA GLY A 5 -13.26 -2.63 -7.17
C GLY A 5 -11.88 -2.89 -6.56
N GLU A 6 -10.86 -2.22 -7.08
CA GLU A 6 -9.49 -2.35 -6.58
C GLU A 6 -9.32 -1.78 -5.17
N MET A 7 -9.94 -0.63 -4.87
CA MET A 7 -9.89 -0.03 -3.53
C MET A 7 -10.51 -0.97 -2.49
N LYS A 8 -11.67 -1.58 -2.79
CA LYS A 8 -12.30 -2.58 -1.90
C LYS A 8 -11.42 -3.82 -1.67
N ALA A 9 -10.67 -4.25 -2.68
CA ALA A 9 -9.76 -5.38 -2.54
C ALA A 9 -8.59 -5.05 -1.61
N LEU A 10 -8.02 -3.83 -1.72
CA LEU A 10 -6.97 -3.35 -0.82
C LEU A 10 -7.47 -3.23 0.64
N ASP A 11 -8.67 -2.70 0.85
CA ASP A 11 -9.28 -2.62 2.19
C ASP A 11 -9.40 -4.01 2.82
N ALA A 12 -9.84 -5.01 2.05
CA ALA A 12 -9.95 -6.39 2.52
C ALA A 12 -8.57 -7.01 2.85
N GLN A 13 -7.53 -6.70 2.08
CA GLN A 13 -6.16 -7.14 2.35
C GLN A 13 -5.61 -6.51 3.64
N ILE A 14 -5.87 -5.22 3.88
CA ILE A 14 -5.48 -4.52 5.10
C ILE A 14 -6.14 -5.17 6.33
N ASP A 15 -7.43 -5.48 6.25
CA ASP A 15 -8.17 -6.10 7.35
C ASP A 15 -7.64 -7.49 7.69
N ARG A 16 -7.22 -8.29 6.69
CA ARG A 16 -6.56 -9.59 6.90
C ARG A 16 -5.22 -9.42 7.61
N LEU A 17 -4.36 -8.53 7.11
CA LEU A 17 -3.05 -8.27 7.71
C LEU A 17 -3.15 -7.75 9.15
N ARG A 18 -4.15 -6.92 9.46
CA ARG A 18 -4.43 -6.45 10.84
C ARG A 18 -4.79 -7.59 11.80
N ARG A 19 -5.33 -8.70 11.29
CA ARG A 19 -5.59 -9.93 12.06
C ARG A 19 -4.39 -10.90 12.07
N ALA A 20 -3.24 -10.45 11.57
CA ALA A 20 -2.03 -11.28 11.37
C ALA A 20 -2.25 -12.46 10.42
N GLU A 21 -3.18 -12.34 9.46
CA GLU A 21 -3.37 -13.32 8.39
C GLU A 21 -2.49 -12.98 7.19
N ASN A 22 -1.77 -13.96 6.67
CA ASN A 22 -0.88 -13.77 5.53
C ASN A 22 -1.65 -13.56 4.22
N LEU A 23 -1.04 -12.81 3.30
CA LEU A 23 -1.44 -12.72 1.91
C LEU A 23 -0.76 -13.82 1.07
N THR A 24 -1.36 -14.18 -0.06
CA THR A 24 -0.76 -15.10 -1.02
C THR A 24 0.39 -14.45 -1.77
N GLU A 25 1.28 -15.26 -2.37
CA GLU A 25 2.41 -14.76 -3.15
C GLU A 25 1.97 -13.83 -4.30
N THR A 26 0.89 -14.19 -5.00
CA THR A 26 0.31 -13.36 -6.08
C THR A 26 -0.17 -12.01 -5.54
N GLU A 27 -0.91 -11.99 -4.43
CA GLU A 27 -1.38 -10.75 -3.81
C GLU A 27 -0.21 -9.86 -3.37
N ILE A 28 0.85 -10.44 -2.79
CA ILE A 28 2.05 -9.72 -2.40
C ILE A 28 2.77 -9.15 -3.63
N TYR A 29 2.92 -9.94 -4.68
CA TYR A 29 3.56 -9.49 -5.92
C TYR A 29 2.82 -8.29 -6.52
N GLU A 30 1.49 -8.38 -6.65
CA GLU A 30 0.66 -7.29 -7.16
C GLU A 30 0.73 -6.04 -6.27
N LEU A 31 0.68 -6.20 -4.94
CA LEU A 31 0.80 -5.10 -3.98
C LEU A 31 2.17 -4.41 -4.11
N CYS A 32 3.25 -5.18 -4.21
CA CYS A 32 4.61 -4.65 -4.39
C CYS A 32 4.78 -3.93 -5.73
N GLN A 33 4.17 -4.42 -6.82
CA GLN A 33 4.21 -3.72 -8.11
C GLN A 33 3.51 -2.37 -8.03
N LYS A 34 2.31 -2.31 -7.42
CA LYS A 34 1.59 -1.05 -7.19
C LYS A 34 2.38 -0.08 -6.32
N GLY A 35 2.98 -0.58 -5.23
CA GLY A 35 3.84 0.21 -4.37
C GLY A 35 5.05 0.77 -5.11
N LYS A 36 5.70 -0.05 -5.95
CA LYS A 36 6.86 0.36 -6.73
C LYS A 36 6.52 1.46 -7.73
N GLU A 37 5.38 1.38 -8.41
CA GLU A 37 4.92 2.42 -9.33
C GLU A 37 4.80 3.78 -8.64
N ILE A 38 4.17 3.80 -7.46
CA ILE A 38 3.97 5.02 -6.66
C ILE A 38 5.31 5.56 -6.15
N LEU A 39 6.10 4.71 -5.50
CA LEU A 39 7.35 5.11 -4.85
C LEU A 39 8.44 5.51 -5.87
N SER A 40 8.38 5.00 -7.11
CA SER A 40 9.34 5.39 -8.16
C SER A 40 9.16 6.84 -8.62
N ALA A 41 8.00 7.44 -8.37
CA ALA A 41 7.73 8.84 -8.67
C ALA A 41 8.14 9.79 -7.50
N GLU A 42 8.49 9.23 -6.34
CA GLU A 42 8.94 10.00 -5.18
C GLU A 42 10.42 10.35 -5.27
N SER A 43 10.79 11.48 -4.66
CA SER A 43 12.18 11.93 -4.62
C SER A 43 12.95 11.29 -3.46
N ASN A 44 14.27 11.17 -3.60
CA ASN A 44 15.15 10.68 -2.52
C ASN A 44 15.01 11.47 -1.20
N VAL A 45 14.53 12.73 -1.29
CA VAL A 45 14.20 13.58 -0.14
C VAL A 45 12.78 14.09 -0.33
N GLN A 46 11.80 13.29 0.09
CA GLN A 46 10.39 13.58 -0.11
C GLN A 46 9.88 14.60 0.93
N PRO A 47 9.43 15.81 0.54
CA PRO A 47 8.82 16.74 1.47
C PRO A 47 7.44 16.24 1.91
N VAL A 48 7.19 16.26 3.23
CA VAL A 48 5.91 15.88 3.84
C VAL A 48 5.34 17.07 4.63
N ARG A 49 4.03 17.31 4.52
CA ARG A 49 3.35 18.43 5.19
C ARG A 49 2.98 18.08 6.63
N CYS A 50 3.18 18.99 7.57
CA CYS A 50 2.76 18.84 8.96
C CYS A 50 1.24 19.00 9.15
N PRO A 51 0.63 18.40 10.20
CA PRO A 51 1.23 17.59 11.26
C PRO A 51 1.43 16.11 10.86
N VAL A 52 2.50 15.49 11.35
CA VAL A 52 2.79 14.06 11.11
C VAL A 52 3.25 13.38 12.40
N THR A 53 3.03 12.07 12.49
CA THR A 53 3.62 11.21 13.51
C THR A 53 4.80 10.47 12.90
N VAL A 54 6.00 10.66 13.47
CA VAL A 54 7.20 9.95 13.03
C VAL A 54 7.34 8.67 13.85
N CYS A 55 7.36 7.52 13.18
CA CYS A 55 7.64 6.21 13.78
C CYS A 55 9.06 5.79 13.36
N GLY A 56 9.83 5.27 14.33
CA GLY A 56 11.19 4.74 14.10
C GLY A 56 11.20 3.25 13.79
#